data_AF-A0AAV3YBB6-F1
#
_entry.id   AF-A0AAV3YBB6-F1
#
_cell.length_a   1.000
_cell.length_b   1.000
_cell.length_c   1.000
_cell.angle_alpha   90.00
_cell.angle_beta   90.00
_cell.angle_gamma   90.00
#
_symmetry.space_group_name_H-M   'P 1'
#
loop_
_entity.id
_entity.type
_entity.pdbx_description
1 polymer ?
#
loop_
_entity_poly.entity_id
_entity_poly.type
_entity_poly.pdbx_seq_one_letter_code
_entity_poly.pdbx_strand_id
1 'polypeptide(L)'
;MSQVATRVIGKRYPQNQWIKIYADGSATNAIKNGGAGSRIVLEHTPARVAESLTKTLTLRCALEDTVNPNASDTVVGLGGGQREVGTETISNADVITSIVILRDGEIIASLEENSFPTASKDKENIRVIGDLALPLVSGSQRAFLELMWTPPGYNQSGEYTCAINATSSSAQNGTEMTYAVLVEIGVQFPSKQDLLDQMSFLQMEDQTNREKLAKLLSTASLLKPAHTESGVVDCGDSGSWRQNSNSRHYVYKDVKFRKAYTGKAPIVSLGIRGIDVYRRSNLRMHTDIVNLNTQGFRVRCGTWGDTHIYGLSLRWTSVDA
;
A
#
# COMPACT_ATOMS: atom_id res chain seq x y z
N MET A 1 -39.52 36.44 -31.54
CA MET A 1 -38.43 36.03 -30.63
C MET A 1 -38.77 34.64 -30.10
N SER A 2 -37.83 33.71 -30.27
CA SER A 2 -38.03 32.25 -30.22
C SER A 2 -38.30 31.73 -28.80
N GLN A 3 -39.35 30.92 -28.63
CA GLN A 3 -39.59 30.15 -27.40
C GLN A 3 -38.99 28.76 -27.58
N VAL A 4 -38.02 28.42 -26.72
CA VAL A 4 -37.41 27.08 -26.65
C VAL A 4 -38.26 26.23 -25.70
N ALA A 5 -38.92 25.20 -26.25
CA ALA A 5 -39.68 24.23 -25.48
C ALA A 5 -38.75 23.15 -24.91
N THR A 6 -38.62 23.09 -23.59
CA THR A 6 -37.89 22.03 -22.88
C THR A 6 -38.80 20.82 -22.70
N ARG A 7 -38.46 19.70 -23.36
CA ARG A 7 -39.19 18.43 -23.29
C ARG A 7 -38.65 17.60 -22.14
N VAL A 8 -39.41 17.49 -21.05
CA VAL A 8 -39.11 16.58 -19.92
C VAL A 8 -39.60 15.17 -20.28
N ILE A 9 -38.68 14.21 -20.39
CA ILE A 9 -39.02 12.79 -20.56
C ILE A 9 -38.93 12.12 -19.18
N GLY A 10 -40.08 11.99 -18.51
CA GLY A 10 -40.21 11.14 -17.32
C GLY A 10 -40.44 9.69 -17.72
N LYS A 11 -39.45 8.81 -17.52
CA LYS A 11 -39.68 7.36 -17.58
C LYS A 11 -40.15 6.89 -16.20
N ARG A 12 -41.38 6.36 -16.13
CA ARG A 12 -41.89 5.61 -14.97
C ARG A 12 -41.32 4.19 -15.03
N TYR A 13 -40.70 3.74 -13.95
CA TYR A 13 -40.35 2.34 -13.72
C TYR A 13 -41.57 1.60 -13.11
N PRO A 14 -41.89 0.36 -13.55
CA PRO A 14 -42.91 -0.45 -12.91
C PRO A 14 -42.38 -1.06 -11.60
N GLN A 15 -43.25 -1.16 -10.60
CA GLN A 15 -42.99 -1.84 -9.34
C GLN A 15 -42.92 -3.36 -9.56
N ASN A 16 -41.81 -3.98 -9.16
CA ASN A 16 -41.61 -5.42 -9.22
C ASN A 16 -42.42 -6.14 -8.13
N GLN A 17 -43.31 -7.03 -8.58
CA GLN A 17 -43.89 -8.10 -7.78
C GLN A 17 -42.82 -9.16 -7.46
N TRP A 18 -42.79 -9.63 -6.21
CA TRP A 18 -41.97 -10.77 -5.81
C TRP A 18 -42.76 -12.06 -6.02
N ILE A 19 -42.21 -13.01 -6.79
CA ILE A 19 -42.71 -14.39 -6.86
C ILE A 19 -42.02 -15.18 -5.74
N LYS A 20 -42.80 -15.64 -4.76
CA LYS A 20 -42.35 -16.64 -3.77
C LYS A 20 -42.84 -18.01 -4.24
N ILE A 21 -41.92 -18.93 -4.48
CA ILE A 21 -42.22 -20.35 -4.71
C ILE A 21 -41.95 -21.09 -3.40
N TYR A 22 -42.96 -21.78 -2.88
CA TYR A 22 -42.82 -22.76 -1.80
C TYR A 22 -42.93 -24.16 -2.40
N ALA A 23 -42.00 -25.05 -2.08
CA ALA A 23 -42.11 -26.47 -2.33
C ALA A 23 -42.07 -27.21 -0.99
N ASP A 24 -43.18 -27.89 -0.67
CA ASP A 24 -43.30 -28.90 0.38
C ASP A 24 -43.11 -30.29 -0.28
N GLY A 25 -42.36 -31.16 0.38
CA GLY A 25 -42.15 -32.54 -0.04
C GLY A 25 -41.25 -33.29 0.93
N SER A 26 -41.87 -34.08 1.82
CA SER A 26 -41.18 -35.01 2.71
C SER A 26 -40.52 -36.16 1.94
N ALA A 27 -39.28 -36.52 2.26
CA ALA A 27 -38.75 -37.86 1.98
C ALA A 27 -37.61 -38.27 2.94
N THR A 28 -37.62 -39.57 3.19
CA THR A 28 -36.85 -40.45 4.08
C THR A 28 -35.33 -40.33 4.08
N ASN A 29 -34.75 -40.50 5.29
CA ASN A 29 -33.33 -40.46 5.60
C ASN A 29 -32.51 -41.62 4.98
N ALA A 30 -31.61 -41.28 4.06
CA ALA A 30 -30.42 -42.06 3.73
C ALA A 30 -29.19 -41.23 4.13
N ILE A 31 -28.22 -41.86 4.79
CA ILE A 31 -26.96 -41.22 5.19
C ILE A 31 -26.15 -40.95 3.90
N LYS A 32 -26.23 -39.71 3.39
CA LYS A 32 -25.45 -39.24 2.24
C LYS A 32 -24.06 -38.82 2.72
N ASN A 33 -23.02 -39.35 2.08
CA ASN A 33 -21.67 -38.80 2.17
C ASN A 33 -21.73 -37.32 1.75
N GLY A 34 -21.42 -36.40 2.67
CA GLY A 34 -21.49 -34.96 2.41
C GLY A 34 -20.52 -34.57 1.30
N GLY A 35 -21.05 -34.28 0.12
CA GLY A 35 -20.27 -33.72 -0.98
C GLY A 35 -19.78 -32.32 -0.62
N ALA A 36 -18.49 -32.06 -0.84
CA ALA A 36 -17.96 -30.70 -0.81
C ALA A 36 -18.22 -30.06 -2.18
N GLY A 37 -18.87 -28.90 -2.16
CA GLY A 37 -19.19 -28.10 -3.34
C GLY A 37 -18.46 -26.76 -3.34
N SER A 38 -18.61 -25.97 -4.40
CA SER A 38 -18.13 -24.59 -4.41
C SER A 38 -19.29 -23.61 -4.54
N ARG A 39 -19.16 -22.43 -3.92
CA ARG A 39 -20.12 -21.33 -3.94
C ARG A 39 -19.44 -20.04 -4.36
N ILE A 40 -20.07 -19.31 -5.27
CA ILE A 40 -19.65 -17.95 -5.61
C ILE A 40 -20.30 -16.95 -4.65
N VAL A 41 -19.51 -15.99 -4.20
CA VAL A 41 -19.91 -14.91 -3.30
C VAL A 41 -19.49 -13.58 -3.93
N LEU A 42 -20.42 -12.63 -3.98
CA LEU A 42 -20.15 -11.26 -4.43
C LEU A 42 -20.64 -10.28 -3.37
N GLU A 43 -19.70 -9.64 -2.70
CA GLU A 43 -19.94 -8.69 -1.63
C GLU A 43 -19.53 -7.29 -2.03
N HIS A 44 -20.22 -6.29 -1.51
CA HIS A 44 -19.85 -4.90 -1.73
C HIS A 44 -20.09 -4.06 -0.49
N THR A 45 -19.34 -2.98 -0.37
CA THR A 45 -19.54 -1.98 0.69
C THR A 45 -19.09 -0.61 0.17
N PRO A 46 -19.94 0.43 0.23
CA PRO A 46 -21.33 0.44 0.73
C PRO A 46 -22.36 -0.11 -0.27
N ALA A 47 -23.62 -0.25 0.18
CA ALA A 47 -24.73 -0.67 -0.68
C ALA A 47 -25.17 0.39 -1.70
N ARG A 48 -24.85 1.66 -1.44
CA ARG A 48 -25.18 2.80 -2.30
C ARG A 48 -24.02 3.77 -2.36
N VAL A 49 -23.82 4.35 -3.53
CA VAL A 49 -22.80 5.39 -3.75
C VAL A 49 -23.44 6.76 -3.68
N ALA A 50 -22.89 7.62 -2.83
CA ALA A 50 -23.17 9.04 -2.79
C ALA A 50 -21.89 9.78 -3.21
N GLU A 51 -21.91 10.34 -4.42
CA GLU A 51 -20.78 11.11 -4.94
C GLU A 51 -20.37 12.19 -3.94
N SER A 52 -19.07 12.34 -3.71
CA SER A 52 -18.46 13.24 -2.70
C SER A 52 -18.63 12.86 -1.22
N LEU A 53 -19.50 11.91 -0.87
CA LEU A 53 -19.66 11.42 0.51
C LEU A 53 -19.06 10.03 0.72
N THR A 54 -19.22 9.13 -0.26
CA THR A 54 -18.63 7.80 -0.21
C THR A 54 -17.12 7.91 -0.40
N LYS A 55 -16.35 7.55 0.64
CA LYS A 55 -14.88 7.61 0.59
C LYS A 55 -14.29 6.49 -0.27
N THR A 56 -14.83 5.30 -0.14
CA THR A 56 -14.37 4.10 -0.82
C THR A 56 -15.57 3.23 -1.19
N LEU A 57 -15.54 2.64 -2.37
CA LEU A 57 -16.41 1.52 -2.75
C LEU A 57 -15.54 0.30 -2.95
N THR A 58 -15.85 -0.79 -2.25
CA THR A 58 -15.20 -2.08 -2.42
C THR A 58 -16.21 -3.08 -2.97
N LEU A 59 -15.83 -3.84 -3.98
CA LEU A 59 -16.58 -4.95 -4.56
C LEU A 59 -15.65 -6.17 -4.61
N ARG A 60 -16.02 -7.26 -3.95
CA ARG A 60 -15.21 -8.48 -3.83
C ARG A 60 -16.01 -9.66 -4.37
N CYS A 61 -15.50 -10.28 -5.42
CA CYS A 61 -15.97 -11.57 -5.88
C CYS A 61 -15.05 -12.68 -5.38
N ALA A 62 -15.62 -13.76 -4.88
CA ALA A 62 -14.91 -14.89 -4.30
C ALA A 62 -15.55 -16.22 -4.71
N LEU A 63 -14.74 -17.27 -4.80
CA LEU A 63 -15.18 -18.66 -4.82
C LEU A 63 -14.76 -19.34 -3.52
N GLU A 64 -15.72 -19.90 -2.80
CA GLU A 64 -15.51 -20.56 -1.51
C GLU A 64 -15.97 -22.02 -1.57
N ASP A 65 -15.32 -22.90 -0.82
CA ASP A 65 -15.81 -24.28 -0.67
C ASP A 65 -16.96 -24.34 0.34
N THR A 66 -18.06 -24.98 -0.05
CA THR A 66 -19.16 -25.28 0.83
C THR A 66 -18.84 -26.52 1.66
N VAL A 67 -18.79 -26.34 2.97
CA VAL A 67 -18.73 -27.43 3.94
C VAL A 67 -20.17 -27.77 4.35
N ASN A 68 -21.07 -28.00 3.39
CA ASN A 68 -22.46 -28.29 3.72
C ASN A 68 -22.81 -29.76 3.42
N PRO A 69 -22.73 -30.66 4.42
CA PRO A 69 -23.16 -32.04 4.25
C PRO A 69 -24.67 -32.20 4.00
N ASN A 70 -25.45 -31.12 4.12
CA ASN A 70 -26.92 -31.13 4.05
C ASN A 70 -27.51 -30.32 2.87
N ALA A 71 -26.72 -29.92 1.87
CA ALA A 71 -27.27 -29.27 0.68
C ALA A 71 -28.21 -30.26 -0.05
N SER A 72 -29.53 -30.00 0.02
CA SER A 72 -30.55 -30.78 -0.68
C SER A 72 -30.45 -30.55 -2.18
N ASP A 73 -30.41 -31.65 -2.94
CA ASP A 73 -30.29 -31.81 -4.41
C ASP A 73 -31.31 -31.04 -5.29
N THR A 74 -31.67 -29.79 -4.99
CA THR A 74 -32.42 -28.95 -5.94
C THR A 74 -31.49 -28.31 -6.96
N VAL A 75 -30.76 -29.15 -7.70
CA VAL A 75 -30.17 -28.79 -8.98
C VAL A 75 -31.30 -28.85 -10.01
N VAL A 76 -31.85 -27.70 -10.40
CA VAL A 76 -32.77 -27.62 -11.55
C VAL A 76 -31.92 -27.71 -12.81
N GLY A 77 -31.50 -28.93 -13.15
CA GLY A 77 -30.84 -29.25 -14.41
C GLY A 77 -31.87 -29.43 -15.52
N LEU A 78 -32.06 -28.42 -16.36
CA LEU A 78 -32.73 -28.60 -17.64
C LEU A 78 -31.73 -29.24 -18.62
N GLY A 79 -31.82 -30.56 -18.78
CA GLY A 79 -30.98 -31.33 -19.68
C GLY A 79 -31.02 -30.82 -21.12
N GLY A 80 -29.87 -30.41 -21.64
CA GLY A 80 -29.69 -30.08 -23.05
C GLY A 80 -28.52 -29.15 -23.33
N GLY A 81 -27.27 -29.59 -23.13
CA GLY A 81 -26.06 -28.94 -23.69
C GLY A 81 -25.81 -27.46 -23.34
N GLN A 82 -26.57 -26.88 -22.42
CA GLN A 82 -26.39 -25.50 -21.95
C GLN A 82 -25.54 -25.48 -20.68
N ARG A 83 -24.58 -24.53 -20.64
CA ARG A 83 -23.76 -24.25 -19.46
C ARG A 83 -24.67 -24.00 -18.24
N GLU A 84 -24.52 -24.81 -17.20
CA GLU A 84 -25.23 -24.61 -15.92
C GLU A 84 -24.65 -23.37 -15.24
N VAL A 85 -25.45 -22.30 -15.19
CA VAL A 85 -25.14 -21.09 -14.42
C VAL A 85 -25.76 -21.25 -13.05
N GLY A 86 -24.94 -21.62 -12.06
CA GLY A 86 -25.35 -21.80 -10.68
C GLY A 86 -24.55 -20.91 -9.72
N THR A 87 -25.15 -20.57 -8.58
CA THR A 87 -24.43 -19.90 -7.48
C THR A 87 -23.66 -20.90 -6.60
N GLU A 88 -24.04 -22.18 -6.66
CA GLU A 88 -23.45 -23.28 -5.91
C GLU A 88 -23.40 -24.54 -6.79
N THR A 89 -22.41 -25.40 -6.55
CA THR A 89 -22.26 -26.71 -7.21
C THR A 89 -22.20 -27.82 -6.17
N ILE A 90 -22.54 -29.04 -6.59
CA ILE A 90 -22.43 -30.26 -5.75
C ILE A 90 -21.01 -30.82 -5.68
N SER A 91 -20.11 -30.37 -6.55
CA SER A 91 -18.70 -30.76 -6.63
C SER A 91 -17.80 -29.54 -6.61
N ASN A 92 -16.72 -29.58 -5.83
CA ASN A 92 -15.71 -28.53 -5.81
C ASN A 92 -15.18 -28.21 -7.22
N ALA A 93 -14.91 -26.93 -7.46
CA ALA A 93 -14.12 -26.47 -8.59
C ALA A 93 -12.65 -26.86 -8.40
N ASP A 94 -12.06 -27.62 -9.31
CA ASP A 94 -10.68 -28.11 -9.16
C ASP A 94 -9.65 -27.10 -9.66
N VAL A 95 -9.86 -26.50 -10.83
CA VAL A 95 -8.97 -25.46 -11.39
C VAL A 95 -9.80 -24.26 -11.79
N ILE A 96 -9.44 -23.07 -11.31
CA ILE A 96 -10.08 -21.82 -11.73
C ILE A 96 -9.27 -21.22 -12.87
N THR A 97 -9.91 -20.98 -14.01
CA THR A 97 -9.25 -20.46 -15.21
C THR A 97 -9.39 -18.95 -15.33
N SER A 98 -10.50 -18.37 -14.84
CA SER A 98 -10.71 -16.92 -14.88
C SER A 98 -11.79 -16.42 -13.91
N ILE A 99 -11.65 -15.16 -13.47
CA ILE A 99 -12.66 -14.37 -12.79
C ILE A 99 -12.88 -13.08 -13.58
N VAL A 100 -14.13 -12.74 -13.86
CA VAL A 100 -14.49 -11.51 -14.57
C VAL A 100 -15.61 -10.80 -13.79
N ILE A 101 -15.45 -9.49 -13.59
CA ILE A 101 -16.50 -8.63 -13.05
C ILE A 101 -16.98 -7.69 -14.14
N LEU A 102 -18.29 -7.77 -14.44
CA LEU A 102 -18.99 -6.92 -15.37
C LEU A 102 -19.82 -5.89 -14.61
N ARG A 103 -19.97 -4.69 -15.18
CA ARG A 103 -20.94 -3.67 -14.78
C ARG A 103 -21.79 -3.32 -15.98
N ASP A 104 -23.11 -3.47 -15.85
CA ASP A 104 -24.09 -3.21 -16.91
C ASP A 104 -23.74 -3.94 -18.23
N GLY A 105 -23.20 -5.17 -18.12
CA GLY A 105 -22.77 -6.00 -19.25
C GLY A 105 -21.38 -5.69 -19.83
N GLU A 106 -20.69 -4.65 -19.36
CA GLU A 106 -19.31 -4.35 -19.78
C GLU A 106 -18.28 -4.89 -18.78
N ILE A 107 -17.16 -5.45 -19.27
CA ILE A 107 -16.07 -5.92 -18.40
C ILE A 107 -15.38 -4.73 -17.74
N ILE A 108 -15.33 -4.72 -16.40
CA ILE A 108 -14.64 -3.69 -15.60
C ILE A 108 -13.30 -4.19 -15.11
N ALA A 109 -13.21 -5.45 -14.68
CA ALA A 109 -11.97 -6.08 -14.27
C ALA A 109 -11.97 -7.58 -14.58
N SER A 110 -10.80 -8.14 -14.80
CA SER A 110 -10.61 -9.56 -15.02
C SER A 110 -9.29 -10.06 -14.43
N LEU A 111 -9.27 -11.35 -14.15
CA LEU A 111 -8.09 -12.12 -13.75
C LEU A 111 -8.16 -13.47 -14.48
N GLU A 112 -7.17 -13.75 -15.32
CA GLU A 112 -7.03 -15.01 -16.05
C GLU A 112 -5.86 -15.83 -15.47
N GLU A 113 -5.85 -17.14 -15.75
CA GLU A 113 -4.75 -18.03 -15.39
C GLU A 113 -3.39 -17.48 -15.89
N ASN A 114 -2.40 -17.46 -15.02
CA ASN A 114 -1.04 -16.94 -15.30
C ASN A 114 -0.98 -15.44 -15.67
N SER A 115 -2.01 -14.66 -15.31
CA SER A 115 -2.03 -13.21 -15.48
C SER A 115 -2.15 -12.46 -14.15
N PHE A 116 -1.83 -11.17 -14.16
CA PHE A 116 -2.14 -10.29 -13.03
C PHE A 116 -3.58 -9.75 -13.14
N PRO A 117 -4.24 -9.43 -12.02
CA PRO A 117 -5.55 -8.77 -12.06
C PRO A 117 -5.47 -7.45 -12.84
N THR A 118 -6.39 -7.23 -13.79
CA THR A 118 -6.40 -6.04 -14.64
C THR A 118 -7.73 -5.30 -14.61
N ALA A 119 -7.66 -3.97 -14.69
CA ALA A 119 -8.82 -3.11 -14.89
C ALA A 119 -9.01 -2.83 -16.38
N SER A 120 -10.21 -3.07 -16.90
CA SER A 120 -10.63 -2.74 -18.26
C SER A 120 -11.24 -1.34 -18.36
N LYS A 121 -11.92 -0.89 -17.30
CA LYS A 121 -12.53 0.45 -17.16
C LYS A 121 -12.07 1.12 -15.87
N ASP A 122 -12.36 2.41 -15.73
CA ASP A 122 -12.07 3.22 -14.53
C ASP A 122 -10.59 3.22 -14.09
N LYS A 123 -9.65 2.97 -15.02
CA LYS A 123 -8.22 2.72 -14.76
C LYS A 123 -7.51 3.77 -13.90
N GLU A 124 -8.00 5.01 -13.91
CA GLU A 124 -7.43 6.13 -13.16
C GLU A 124 -7.78 6.09 -11.66
N ASN A 125 -8.87 5.41 -11.29
CA ASN A 125 -9.47 5.50 -9.95
C ASN A 125 -9.87 4.14 -9.37
N ILE A 126 -9.56 3.03 -10.04
CA ILE A 126 -9.80 1.68 -9.55
C ILE A 126 -8.49 0.97 -9.22
N ARG A 127 -8.44 0.37 -8.04
CA ARG A 127 -7.41 -0.60 -7.66
C ARG A 127 -8.01 -1.99 -7.74
N VAL A 128 -7.36 -2.87 -8.49
CA VAL A 128 -7.76 -4.28 -8.65
C VAL A 128 -6.72 -5.17 -8.00
N ILE A 129 -7.15 -6.05 -7.11
CA ILE A 129 -6.33 -7.13 -6.55
C ILE A 129 -7.08 -8.44 -6.69
N GLY A 130 -6.38 -9.55 -6.75
CA GLY A 130 -7.02 -10.85 -6.91
C GLY A 130 -5.99 -11.96 -6.94
N ASP A 131 -6.47 -13.18 -6.76
CA ASP A 131 -5.67 -14.39 -6.80
C ASP A 131 -6.53 -15.58 -7.26
N LEU A 132 -5.93 -16.47 -8.03
CA LEU A 132 -6.50 -17.75 -8.44
C LEU A 132 -5.80 -18.86 -7.64
N ALA A 133 -5.93 -18.82 -6.31
CA ALA A 133 -5.28 -19.80 -5.47
C ALA A 133 -5.98 -21.16 -5.55
N LEU A 134 -5.20 -22.23 -5.50
CA LEU A 134 -5.73 -23.55 -5.15
C LEU A 134 -5.57 -23.70 -3.64
N PRO A 135 -6.66 -23.90 -2.88
CA PRO A 135 -6.57 -23.93 -1.42
C PRO A 135 -5.69 -25.10 -0.98
N LEU A 136 -4.78 -24.85 -0.03
CA LEU A 136 -4.04 -25.89 0.68
C LEU A 136 -4.89 -26.57 1.77
N VAL A 137 -6.06 -25.99 2.14
CA VAL A 137 -6.91 -26.43 3.25
C VAL A 137 -8.40 -26.27 2.90
N SER A 138 -9.22 -27.26 3.23
CA SER A 138 -10.68 -27.23 3.04
C SER A 138 -11.34 -26.07 3.81
N GLY A 139 -12.34 -25.44 3.18
CA GLY A 139 -13.06 -24.29 3.77
C GLY A 139 -12.33 -22.94 3.63
N SER A 140 -11.26 -22.88 2.84
CA SER A 140 -10.61 -21.62 2.49
C SER A 140 -11.11 -21.08 1.15
N GLN A 141 -10.99 -19.76 0.99
CA GLN A 141 -11.26 -19.08 -0.27
C GLN A 141 -10.34 -19.62 -1.37
N ARG A 142 -10.92 -20.10 -2.48
CA ARG A 142 -10.14 -20.58 -3.63
C ARG A 142 -9.67 -19.41 -4.49
N ALA A 143 -10.63 -18.64 -4.98
CA ALA A 143 -10.37 -17.55 -5.92
C ALA A 143 -10.94 -16.26 -5.39
N PHE A 144 -10.30 -15.13 -5.71
CA PHE A 144 -10.95 -13.83 -5.53
C PHE A 144 -10.48 -12.76 -6.51
N LEU A 145 -11.37 -11.81 -6.75
CA LEU A 145 -11.11 -10.57 -7.45
C LEU A 145 -11.80 -9.43 -6.69
N GLU A 146 -11.02 -8.45 -6.24
CA GLU A 146 -11.48 -7.31 -5.45
C GLU A 146 -11.15 -5.99 -6.15
N LEU A 147 -12.16 -5.14 -6.25
CA LEU A 147 -12.14 -3.83 -6.88
C LEU A 147 -12.34 -2.80 -5.78
N MET A 148 -11.48 -1.78 -5.75
CA MET A 148 -11.57 -0.66 -4.81
C MET A 148 -11.51 0.67 -5.57
N TRP A 149 -12.55 1.49 -5.45
CA TRP A 149 -12.57 2.87 -5.97
C TRP A 149 -12.35 3.87 -4.83
N THR A 150 -11.54 4.91 -5.03
CA THR A 150 -11.27 5.92 -3.98
C THR A 150 -10.97 7.31 -4.55
N PRO A 151 -11.95 8.23 -4.60
CA PRO A 151 -13.38 8.09 -4.25
C PRO A 151 -14.25 7.62 -5.43
N PRO A 152 -15.32 6.83 -5.21
CA PRO A 152 -16.28 6.47 -6.27
C PRO A 152 -17.19 7.66 -6.67
N GLY A 153 -17.56 7.71 -7.94
CA GLY A 153 -18.61 8.56 -8.51
C GLY A 153 -19.87 7.78 -8.87
N TYR A 154 -20.90 8.48 -9.37
CA TYR A 154 -22.16 7.83 -9.73
C TYR A 154 -22.05 6.83 -10.90
N ASN A 155 -20.99 6.94 -11.72
CA ASN A 155 -20.71 5.97 -12.79
C ASN A 155 -20.20 4.61 -12.28
N GLN A 156 -19.99 4.44 -10.97
CA GLN A 156 -19.76 3.15 -10.32
C GLN A 156 -21.05 2.55 -9.69
N SER A 157 -22.21 3.17 -9.89
CA SER A 157 -23.50 2.52 -9.61
C SER A 157 -23.92 1.65 -10.80
N GLY A 158 -24.83 0.70 -10.56
CA GLY A 158 -25.34 -0.18 -11.61
C GLY A 158 -25.41 -1.64 -11.19
N GLU A 159 -25.67 -2.49 -12.17
CA GLU A 159 -25.75 -3.94 -11.99
C GLU A 159 -24.37 -4.55 -12.20
N TYR A 160 -23.87 -5.25 -11.19
CA TYR A 160 -22.59 -5.95 -11.23
C TYR A 160 -22.80 -7.45 -11.29
N THR A 161 -22.12 -8.09 -12.24
CA THR A 161 -22.11 -9.54 -12.38
C THR A 161 -20.69 -10.03 -12.18
N CYS A 162 -20.48 -10.93 -11.22
CA CYS A 162 -19.25 -11.70 -11.19
C CYS A 162 -19.46 -13.05 -11.87
N ALA A 163 -18.55 -13.40 -12.77
CA ALA A 163 -18.49 -14.70 -13.41
C ALA A 163 -17.14 -15.36 -13.14
N ILE A 164 -17.14 -16.63 -12.72
CA ILE A 164 -15.94 -17.43 -12.48
C ILE A 164 -16.02 -18.68 -13.37
N ASN A 165 -15.01 -18.88 -14.21
CA ASN A 165 -14.87 -20.11 -14.99
C ASN A 165 -13.90 -21.05 -14.27
N ALA A 166 -14.29 -22.31 -14.15
CA ALA A 166 -13.50 -23.35 -13.54
C ALA A 166 -13.69 -24.68 -14.26
N THR A 167 -12.81 -25.64 -14.01
CA THR A 167 -12.95 -27.03 -14.44
C THR A 167 -13.06 -27.94 -13.23
N SER A 168 -13.85 -29.01 -13.35
CA SER A 168 -13.90 -30.11 -12.38
C SER A 168 -13.37 -31.40 -13.00
N SER A 169 -12.45 -32.04 -12.30
CA SER A 169 -11.88 -33.36 -12.60
C SER A 169 -12.81 -34.50 -12.17
N SER A 170 -13.85 -34.25 -11.37
CA SER A 170 -14.81 -35.28 -10.97
C SER A 170 -15.65 -35.78 -12.15
N ALA A 171 -15.81 -34.95 -13.18
CA ALA A 171 -16.35 -35.39 -14.46
C ALA A 171 -15.22 -35.98 -15.31
N GLN A 172 -15.40 -37.20 -15.81
CA GLN A 172 -14.39 -37.97 -16.56
C GLN A 172 -13.77 -37.25 -17.79
N ASN A 173 -14.27 -36.07 -18.18
CA ASN A 173 -13.79 -35.26 -19.29
C ASN A 173 -13.46 -33.78 -18.93
N GLY A 174 -13.28 -33.43 -17.64
CA GLY A 174 -12.89 -32.06 -17.27
C GLY A 174 -13.99 -31.04 -17.61
N THR A 175 -15.17 -31.20 -17.02
CA THR A 175 -16.32 -30.33 -17.33
C THR A 175 -16.02 -28.88 -16.94
N GLU A 176 -16.18 -27.97 -17.91
CA GLU A 176 -16.14 -26.54 -17.68
C GLU A 176 -17.42 -26.10 -16.95
N MET A 177 -17.25 -25.38 -15.85
CA MET A 177 -18.33 -24.82 -15.03
C MET A 177 -18.19 -23.30 -15.00
N THR A 178 -19.32 -22.60 -15.10
CA THR A 178 -19.37 -21.14 -14.95
C THR A 178 -20.27 -20.79 -13.78
N TYR A 179 -19.69 -20.20 -12.74
CA TYR A 179 -20.42 -19.63 -11.62
C TYR A 179 -20.77 -18.18 -11.96
N ALA A 180 -22.00 -17.75 -11.67
CA ALA A 180 -22.35 -16.34 -11.80
C ALA A 180 -23.25 -15.87 -10.66
N VAL A 181 -23.01 -14.65 -10.20
CA VAL A 181 -23.83 -13.97 -9.20
C VAL A 181 -23.92 -12.49 -9.53
N LEU A 182 -25.07 -11.89 -9.20
CA LEU A 182 -25.41 -10.52 -9.52
C LEU A 182 -25.65 -9.72 -8.24
N VAL A 183 -25.22 -8.47 -8.24
CA VAL A 183 -25.52 -7.50 -7.19
C VAL A 183 -25.78 -6.12 -7.78
N GLU A 184 -26.71 -5.36 -7.20
CA GLU A 184 -27.01 -4.00 -7.63
C GLU A 184 -26.41 -2.99 -6.64
N ILE A 185 -25.62 -2.05 -7.14
CA ILE A 185 -25.09 -0.93 -6.37
C ILE A 185 -25.93 0.30 -6.69
N GLY A 186 -26.71 0.76 -5.72
CA GLY A 186 -27.62 1.89 -5.91
C GLY A 186 -26.93 3.25 -5.86
N VAL A 187 -27.65 4.27 -6.31
CA VAL A 187 -27.29 5.68 -6.10
C VAL A 187 -27.97 6.20 -4.83
N GLN A 188 -27.24 6.97 -4.03
CA GLN A 188 -27.79 7.78 -2.96
C GLN A 188 -27.46 9.25 -3.21
N PHE A 189 -28.49 10.08 -3.30
CA PHE A 189 -28.30 11.53 -3.33
C PHE A 189 -28.09 12.02 -1.89
N PRO A 190 -27.02 12.79 -1.63
CA PRO A 190 -26.81 13.41 -0.33
C PRO A 190 -28.03 14.21 0.13
N SER A 191 -28.51 13.94 1.33
CA SER A 191 -29.48 14.81 2.00
C SER A 191 -28.79 16.04 2.56
N LYS A 192 -29.57 17.08 2.88
CA LYS A 192 -29.04 18.26 3.61
C LYS A 192 -28.43 17.86 4.95
N GLN A 193 -28.98 16.84 5.61
CA GLN A 193 -28.44 16.36 6.89
C GLN A 193 -27.09 15.68 6.67
N ASP A 194 -26.92 14.87 5.63
CA ASP A 194 -25.64 14.21 5.33
C ASP A 194 -24.52 15.23 5.10
N LEU A 195 -24.84 16.35 4.44
CA LEU A 195 -23.89 17.45 4.25
C LEU A 195 -23.52 18.16 5.55
N LEU A 196 -24.50 18.38 6.45
CA LEU A 196 -24.25 18.94 7.78
C LEU A 196 -23.38 18.00 8.62
N ASP A 197 -23.67 16.71 8.58
CA ASP A 197 -22.91 15.69 9.30
C ASP A 197 -21.47 15.62 8.77
N GLN A 198 -21.26 15.62 7.45
CA GLN A 198 -19.93 15.69 6.85
C GLN A 198 -19.18 16.97 7.24
N MET A 199 -19.86 18.12 7.24
CA MET A 199 -19.25 19.39 7.64
C MET A 199 -18.82 19.34 9.11
N SER A 200 -19.66 18.77 10.00
CA SER A 200 -19.32 18.59 11.41
C SER A 200 -18.12 17.66 11.61
N PHE A 201 -18.06 16.57 10.83
CA PHE A 201 -16.93 15.64 10.84
C PHE A 201 -15.63 16.34 10.41
N LEU A 202 -15.67 17.09 9.30
CA LEU A 202 -14.50 17.84 8.82
C LEU A 202 -14.04 18.92 9.81
N GLN A 203 -14.97 19.57 10.53
CA GLN A 203 -14.63 20.53 11.58
C GLN A 203 -13.90 19.86 12.76
N MET A 204 -14.37 18.68 13.19
CA MET A 204 -13.70 17.91 14.24
C MET A 204 -12.31 17.43 13.81
N GLU A 205 -12.14 17.02 12.55
CA GLU A 205 -10.84 16.64 12.00
C GLU A 205 -9.88 17.83 11.92
N ASP A 206 -10.35 19.00 11.48
CA ASP A 206 -9.54 20.24 11.47
C ASP A 206 -9.07 20.60 12.88
N GLN A 207 -9.96 20.53 13.88
CA GLN A 207 -9.58 20.77 15.28
C GLN A 207 -8.52 19.78 15.75
N THR A 208 -8.71 18.49 15.47
CA THR A 208 -7.74 17.43 15.83
C THR A 208 -6.37 17.69 15.18
N ASN A 209 -6.36 18.11 13.91
CA ASN A 209 -5.12 18.40 13.19
C ASN A 209 -4.42 19.66 13.73
N ARG A 210 -5.18 20.69 14.12
CA ARG A 210 -4.61 21.87 14.80
C ARG A 210 -3.99 21.52 16.15
N GLU A 211 -4.62 20.66 16.93
CA GLU A 211 -4.06 20.19 18.21
C GLU A 211 -2.77 19.39 18.00
N LYS A 212 -2.75 18.48 17.02
CA LYS A 212 -1.51 17.77 16.63
C LYS A 212 -0.42 18.73 16.20
N LEU A 213 -0.75 19.74 15.39
CA LEU A 213 0.20 20.75 14.95
C LEU A 213 0.75 21.57 16.12
N ALA A 214 -0.12 22.03 17.03
CA ALA A 214 0.29 22.75 18.23
C ALA A 214 1.26 21.91 19.08
N LYS A 215 0.98 20.61 19.24
CA LYS A 215 1.86 19.67 19.94
C LYS A 215 3.20 19.47 19.23
N LEU A 216 3.19 19.34 17.90
CA LEU A 216 4.44 19.23 17.13
C LEU A 216 5.27 20.50 17.24
N LEU A 217 4.64 21.67 17.14
CA LEU A 217 5.31 22.96 17.30
C LEU A 217 5.87 23.15 18.70
N SER A 218 5.14 22.76 19.75
CA SER A 218 5.68 22.80 21.11
C SER A 218 6.87 21.87 21.27
N THR A 219 6.82 20.68 20.67
CA THR A 219 7.95 19.72 20.70
C THR A 219 9.15 20.25 19.91
N ALA A 220 8.92 20.82 18.73
CA ALA A 220 9.96 21.44 17.91
C ALA A 220 10.58 22.66 18.59
N SER A 221 9.80 23.42 19.36
CA SER A 221 10.32 24.58 20.12
C SER A 221 11.31 24.19 21.22
N LEU A 222 11.25 22.94 21.72
CA LEU A 222 12.23 22.39 22.64
C LEU A 222 13.54 21.99 21.94
N LEU A 223 13.46 21.67 20.65
CA LEU A 223 14.62 21.45 19.80
C LEU A 223 15.20 22.81 19.38
N LYS A 224 15.89 23.48 20.31
CA LYS A 224 16.77 24.58 19.93
C LYS A 224 17.75 24.04 18.88
N PRO A 225 17.92 24.71 17.73
CA PRO A 225 18.88 24.25 16.74
C PRO A 225 20.24 24.14 17.42
N ALA A 226 20.80 22.93 17.43
CA ALA A 226 22.09 22.67 18.05
C ALA A 226 23.10 23.64 17.44
N HIS A 227 23.91 24.26 18.29
CA HIS A 227 24.97 25.13 17.79
C HIS A 227 25.93 24.27 16.94
N THR A 228 26.05 24.60 15.66
CA THR A 228 26.92 23.87 14.74
C THR A 228 27.91 24.80 14.08
N GLU A 229 29.16 24.34 13.98
CA GLU A 229 30.20 25.03 13.22
C GLU A 229 30.93 24.02 12.35
N SER A 230 31.53 24.49 11.27
CA SER A 230 32.40 23.66 10.44
C SER A 230 33.51 24.50 9.82
N GLY A 231 34.58 23.83 9.41
CA GLY A 231 35.72 24.48 8.78
C GLY A 231 36.69 23.49 8.17
N VAL A 232 37.84 24.03 7.76
CA VAL A 232 38.93 23.27 7.15
C VAL A 232 40.21 23.58 7.88
N VAL A 233 41.06 22.56 8.02
CA VAL A 233 42.40 22.66 8.60
C VAL A 233 43.38 22.09 7.59
N ASP A 234 44.31 22.93 7.15
CA ASP A 234 45.39 22.51 6.25
C ASP A 234 46.66 22.25 7.08
N CYS A 235 47.07 20.98 7.11
CA CYS A 235 48.25 20.51 7.82
C CYS A 235 49.55 20.80 7.03
N GLY A 236 49.46 21.02 5.72
CA GLY A 236 50.59 21.32 4.84
C GLY A 236 51.52 20.12 4.61
N ASP A 237 52.76 20.41 4.21
CA ASP A 237 53.80 19.43 3.88
C ASP A 237 54.47 18.86 5.15
N SER A 238 54.53 17.53 5.23
CA SER A 238 55.12 16.78 6.34
C SER A 238 56.62 16.97 6.55
N GLY A 239 57.36 17.43 5.55
CA GLY A 239 58.77 17.83 5.66
C GLY A 239 58.98 19.01 6.61
N SER A 240 57.94 19.81 6.87
CA SER A 240 57.96 20.90 7.85
C SER A 240 57.47 20.50 9.25
N TRP A 241 56.98 19.27 9.41
CA TRP A 241 56.38 18.82 10.67
C TRP A 241 57.48 18.45 11.68
N ARG A 242 57.21 18.69 12.97
CA ARG A 242 58.17 18.40 14.04
C ARG A 242 58.34 16.90 14.20
N GLN A 243 59.56 16.41 14.09
CA GLN A 243 59.90 15.01 14.34
C GLN A 243 60.13 14.77 15.84
N ASN A 244 59.55 13.70 16.38
CA ASN A 244 59.84 13.23 17.74
C ASN A 244 60.92 12.14 17.75
N SER A 245 61.30 11.67 18.95
CA SER A 245 62.32 10.62 19.15
C SER A 245 62.01 9.28 18.48
N ASN A 246 60.75 9.04 18.10
CA ASN A 246 60.27 7.78 17.51
C ASN A 246 60.07 7.90 16.00
N SER A 247 60.72 8.88 15.34
CA SER A 247 60.56 9.16 13.91
C SER A 247 59.11 9.38 13.48
N ARG A 248 58.29 9.94 14.37
CA ARG A 248 56.94 10.40 14.03
C ARG A 248 56.97 11.90 13.82
N HIS A 249 56.33 12.34 12.75
CA HIS A 249 56.25 13.74 12.38
C HIS A 249 54.86 14.25 12.73
N TYR A 250 54.77 15.38 13.43
CA TYR A 250 53.51 15.99 13.84
C TYR A 250 53.47 17.49 13.56
N VAL A 251 52.29 17.96 13.17
CA VAL A 251 51.93 19.38 13.19
C VAL A 251 50.66 19.56 13.99
N TYR A 252 50.59 20.68 14.71
CA TYR A 252 49.43 21.07 15.49
C TYR A 252 48.80 22.32 14.86
N LYS A 253 47.48 22.31 14.72
CA LYS A 253 46.70 23.44 14.18
C LYS A 253 45.58 23.78 15.16
N ASP A 254 45.61 25.01 15.66
CA ASP A 254 44.58 25.51 16.57
C ASP A 254 43.35 25.96 15.78
N VAL A 255 42.18 25.49 16.21
CA VAL A 255 40.88 25.86 15.66
C VAL A 255 40.08 26.55 16.76
N LYS A 256 39.64 27.78 16.50
CA LYS A 256 38.74 28.51 17.39
C LYS A 256 37.33 28.48 16.82
N PHE A 257 36.36 28.15 17.67
CA PHE A 257 34.96 28.31 17.31
C PHE A 257 34.64 29.81 17.17
N ARG A 258 33.81 30.16 16.19
CA ARG A 258 33.30 31.52 15.99
C ARG A 258 32.49 31.98 17.19
N LYS A 259 31.76 31.05 17.82
CA LYS A 259 31.03 31.27 19.06
C LYS A 259 31.38 30.16 20.06
N ALA A 260 31.68 30.55 21.30
CA ALA A 260 31.93 29.55 22.33
C ALA A 260 30.64 28.75 22.64
N TYR A 261 30.80 27.44 22.80
CA TYR A 261 29.74 26.53 23.24
C TYR A 261 29.41 26.77 24.73
N THR A 262 28.14 26.63 25.10
CA THR A 262 27.68 26.88 26.48
C THR A 262 27.66 25.59 27.28
N GLY A 263 28.33 25.57 28.44
CA GLY A 263 28.25 24.50 29.42
C GLY A 263 29.21 23.32 29.19
N LYS A 264 29.21 22.72 27.99
CA LYS A 264 30.08 21.56 27.68
C LYS A 264 30.82 21.75 26.36
N ALA A 265 31.95 21.07 26.21
CA ALA A 265 32.65 21.02 24.94
C ALA A 265 31.81 20.26 23.89
N PRO A 266 31.78 20.72 22.63
CA PRO A 266 30.98 20.08 21.59
C PRO A 266 31.54 18.72 21.19
N ILE A 267 30.74 17.91 20.51
CA ILE A 267 31.24 16.76 19.76
C ILE A 267 31.86 17.29 18.47
N VAL A 268 33.08 16.87 18.16
CA VAL A 268 33.77 17.29 16.93
C VAL A 268 34.15 16.07 16.11
N SER A 269 33.80 16.10 14.82
CA SER A 269 34.18 15.09 13.84
C SER A 269 35.21 15.66 12.87
N LEU A 270 36.21 14.84 12.52
CA LEU A 270 37.20 15.12 11.48
C LEU A 270 36.97 14.19 10.29
N GLY A 271 37.09 14.74 9.07
CA GLY A 271 37.10 13.99 7.83
C GLY A 271 38.23 14.45 6.93
N ILE A 272 38.86 13.54 6.20
CA ILE A 272 39.90 13.89 5.23
C ILE A 272 39.22 14.54 4.01
N ARG A 273 39.64 15.76 3.69
CA ARG A 273 39.15 16.51 2.52
C ARG A 273 40.05 16.30 1.30
N GLY A 274 41.35 16.20 1.53
CA GLY A 274 42.34 16.00 0.45
C GLY A 274 43.68 15.55 1.01
N ILE A 275 44.37 14.72 0.26
CA ILE A 275 45.67 14.17 0.62
C ILE A 275 46.55 14.00 -0.62
N ASP A 276 47.81 14.40 -0.51
CA ASP A 276 48.85 14.21 -1.51
C ASP A 276 50.06 13.54 -0.84
N VAL A 277 50.41 12.33 -1.25
CA VAL A 277 51.42 11.47 -0.59
C VAL A 277 52.42 10.95 -1.60
N TYR A 278 53.67 10.89 -1.19
CA TYR A 278 54.75 10.33 -1.99
C TYR A 278 54.55 8.84 -2.29
N ARG A 279 54.40 8.53 -3.57
CA ARG A 279 54.05 7.20 -4.10
C ARG A 279 55.03 6.05 -3.81
N ARG A 280 56.27 6.34 -3.39
CA ARG A 280 57.30 5.29 -3.14
C ARG A 280 57.41 4.89 -1.67
N SER A 281 56.48 5.33 -0.82
CA SER A 281 56.40 4.98 0.59
C SER A 281 55.00 4.47 0.92
N ASN A 282 54.85 3.70 2.00
CA ASN A 282 53.51 3.28 2.44
C ASN A 282 52.70 4.49 2.92
N LEU A 283 51.38 4.49 2.72
CA LEU A 283 50.50 5.51 3.28
C LEU A 283 50.31 5.27 4.78
N ARG A 284 50.83 6.20 5.60
CA ARG A 284 50.69 6.17 7.05
C ARG A 284 50.34 7.57 7.53
N MET A 285 49.15 7.74 8.09
CA MET A 285 48.71 9.01 8.64
C MET A 285 47.82 8.79 9.85
N HIS A 286 47.76 9.79 10.71
CA HIS A 286 46.93 9.80 11.90
C HIS A 286 46.51 11.23 12.21
N THR A 287 45.25 11.40 12.56
CA THR A 287 44.66 12.70 12.88
C THR A 287 43.85 12.60 14.15
N ASP A 288 44.13 13.44 15.13
CA ASP A 288 43.38 13.49 16.38
C ASP A 288 42.95 14.91 16.71
N ILE A 289 41.92 14.98 17.55
CA ILE A 289 41.54 16.18 18.28
C ILE A 289 42.19 16.12 19.66
N VAL A 290 42.91 17.17 20.03
CA VAL A 290 43.47 17.34 21.37
C VAL A 290 43.03 18.68 21.96
N ASN A 291 42.99 18.77 23.29
CA ASN A 291 42.64 19.99 24.03
C ASN A 291 41.28 20.60 23.65
N LEU A 292 40.29 19.76 23.33
CA LEU A 292 38.92 20.18 23.02
C LEU A 292 38.26 20.81 24.25
N ASN A 293 37.77 22.04 24.09
CA ASN A 293 37.03 22.79 25.09
C ASN A 293 35.90 23.60 24.42
N THR A 294 35.20 24.45 25.17
CA THR A 294 34.07 25.24 24.67
C THR A 294 34.45 26.33 23.67
N GLN A 295 35.72 26.75 23.61
CA GLN A 295 36.20 27.84 22.77
C GLN A 295 36.89 27.35 21.48
N GLY A 296 37.31 26.09 21.46
CA GLY A 296 38.02 25.52 20.33
C GLY A 296 38.68 24.19 20.64
N PHE A 297 39.55 23.78 19.74
CA PHE A 297 40.32 22.54 19.85
C PHE A 297 41.60 22.65 19.04
N ARG A 298 42.48 21.67 19.19
CA ARG A 298 43.70 21.55 18.41
C ARG A 298 43.67 20.27 17.60
N VAL A 299 43.88 20.38 16.31
CA VAL A 299 44.06 19.23 15.42
C VAL A 299 45.53 18.84 15.44
N ARG A 300 45.80 17.56 15.71
CA ARG A 300 47.12 16.95 15.54
C ARG A 300 47.11 16.14 14.26
N CYS A 301 47.86 16.56 13.25
CA CYS A 301 48.11 15.75 12.06
C CYS A 301 49.48 15.07 12.22
N GLY A 302 49.58 13.79 11.87
CA GLY A 302 50.81 13.04 12.00
C GLY A 302 51.02 11.96 10.96
N THR A 303 52.28 11.64 10.73
CA THR A 303 52.79 10.56 9.87
C THR A 303 53.98 9.88 10.56
N TRP A 304 54.40 8.70 10.09
CA TRP A 304 55.54 7.98 10.66
C TRP A 304 56.25 7.09 9.65
N GLY A 305 57.47 6.68 10.02
CA GLY A 305 58.33 5.86 9.16
C GLY A 305 58.91 6.69 8.02
N ASP A 306 58.88 6.15 6.81
CA ASP A 306 59.38 6.76 5.57
C ASP A 306 58.29 7.53 4.79
N THR A 307 57.08 7.65 5.35
CA THR A 307 55.95 8.29 4.67
C THR A 307 56.11 9.80 4.59
N HIS A 308 56.10 10.33 3.36
CA HIS A 308 56.10 11.77 3.10
C HIS A 308 54.77 12.22 2.48
N ILE A 309 54.11 13.16 3.14
CA ILE A 309 52.85 13.80 2.74
C ILE A 309 53.17 15.21 2.24
N TYR A 310 52.87 15.52 0.98
CA TYR A 310 53.04 16.85 0.39
C TYR A 310 51.92 17.81 0.82
N GLY A 311 50.72 17.27 1.06
CA GLY A 311 49.59 18.05 1.56
C GLY A 311 48.54 17.17 2.24
N LEU A 312 48.02 17.65 3.36
CA LEU A 312 46.87 17.05 4.05
C LEU A 312 45.90 18.15 4.47
N SER A 313 44.65 18.03 4.03
CA SER A 313 43.56 18.93 4.38
C SER A 313 42.44 18.14 5.04
N LEU A 314 41.96 18.64 6.16
CA LEU A 314 40.91 18.03 6.98
C LEU A 314 39.71 18.96 7.03
N ARG A 315 38.51 18.41 6.84
CA ARG A 315 37.25 19.09 7.18
C ARG A 315 36.88 18.73 8.59
N TRP A 316 36.38 19.69 9.36
CA TRP A 316 35.83 19.44 10.68
C TRP A 316 34.40 19.97 10.79
N THR A 317 33.61 19.32 11.63
CA THR A 317 32.26 19.75 12.01
C THR A 317 32.11 19.57 13.52
N SER A 318 31.58 20.58 14.21
CA SER A 318 31.25 20.53 15.64
C SER A 318 29.75 20.69 15.86
N VAL A 319 29.21 19.96 16.82
CA VAL A 319 27.80 19.98 17.21
C VAL A 319 27.70 20.03 18.73
N ASP A 320 26.75 20.81 19.24
CA ASP A 320 26.47 20.88 20.67
C ASP A 320 26.12 19.48 21.21
N ALA A 321 26.65 19.13 22.39
CA ALA A 321 26.63 17.77 22.95
C ALA A 321 25.46 17.52 23.90
#